data_AF-A0A6N6MIF9-F1
#
_entry.id   AF-A0A6N6MIF9-F1
#
_cell.length_a   1.000
_cell.length_b   1.000
_cell.length_c   1.000
_cell.angle_alpha   90.00
_cell.angle_beta   90.00
_cell.angle_gamma   90.00
#
_symmetry.space_group_name_H-M   'P 1'
#
loop_
_entity.id
_entity.type
_entity.pdbx_description
1 polymer ?
#
loop_
_entity_poly.entity_id
_entity_poly.type
_entity_poly.pdbx_seq_one_letter_code
_entity_poly.pdbx_strand_id
1 'polypeptide(L)'
;MARFQGSIYEYINFVGPSIANLIQRYSRPYKKEINNICQACGKVSTLQAAHRWGCSRPEVILQALIPFGAPDRIDCDLQEAQDAIMTLHKERPIELTFGFFCKPCHDEYDEVWEMIQREYPEDAEDLRMKLK
;
A
#
# COMPACT_ATOMS: atom_id res chain seq x y z
N MET A 1 -15.41 -20.34 -4.58
CA MET A 1 -14.15 -19.58 -4.52
C MET A 1 -13.39 -19.96 -3.26
N ALA A 2 -12.11 -19.64 -3.17
CA ALA A 2 -11.28 -20.06 -2.05
C ALA A 2 -11.54 -19.16 -0.83
N ARG A 3 -11.74 -19.76 0.35
CA ARG A 3 -11.89 -19.06 1.62
C ARG A 3 -10.55 -19.00 2.36
N PHE A 4 -10.37 -17.96 3.16
CA PHE A 4 -9.27 -17.84 4.11
C PHE A 4 -9.81 -17.89 5.53
N GLN A 5 -9.19 -18.69 6.38
CA GLN A 5 -9.45 -18.76 7.82
C GLN A 5 -8.11 -18.68 8.54
N GLY A 6 -7.95 -17.65 9.36
CA GLY A 6 -6.71 -17.39 10.08
C GLY A 6 -6.69 -15.97 10.63
N SER A 7 -5.53 -15.52 11.07
CA SER A 7 -5.30 -14.16 11.54
C SER A 7 -5.02 -13.19 10.38
N ILE A 8 -5.19 -11.89 10.64
CA ILE A 8 -4.79 -10.83 9.71
C ILE A 8 -3.28 -10.89 9.45
N TYR A 9 -2.47 -11.26 10.45
CA TYR A 9 -1.03 -11.45 10.29
C TYR A 9 -0.71 -12.53 9.26
N GLU A 10 -1.39 -13.69 9.34
CA GLU A 10 -1.24 -14.77 8.36
C GLU A 10 -1.71 -14.32 6.97
N TYR A 11 -2.80 -13.55 6.89
CA TYR A 11 -3.25 -13.00 5.61
C TYR A 11 -2.19 -12.09 4.98
N ILE A 12 -1.62 -11.16 5.75
CA ILE A 12 -0.58 -10.24 5.27
C ILE A 12 0.64 -11.02 4.74
N ASN A 13 1.09 -12.05 5.45
CA ASN A 13 2.29 -12.80 5.08
C ASN A 13 2.06 -13.78 3.91
N PHE A 14 0.92 -14.47 3.87
CA PHE A 14 0.68 -15.53 2.87
C PHE A 14 -0.13 -15.05 1.66
N VAL A 15 -1.05 -14.10 1.85
CA VAL A 15 -1.93 -13.59 0.78
C VAL A 15 -1.49 -12.21 0.31
N GLY A 16 -0.94 -11.37 1.20
CA GLY A 16 -0.45 -10.02 0.91
C GLY A 16 0.52 -9.89 -0.28
N PRO A 17 1.41 -10.87 -0.57
CA PRO A 17 2.21 -10.84 -1.79
C PRO A 17 1.38 -10.78 -3.08
N SER A 18 0.20 -11.42 -3.11
CA SER A 18 -0.70 -11.38 -4.27
C SER A 18 -1.32 -9.99 -4.49
N ILE A 19 -1.60 -9.26 -3.41
CA ILE A 19 -2.06 -7.87 -3.44
C ILE A 19 -1.02 -6.97 -4.11
N ALA A 20 0.28 -7.21 -3.89
CA ALA A 20 1.34 -6.46 -4.55
C ALA A 20 1.24 -6.55 -6.08
N ASN A 21 0.91 -7.73 -6.60
CA ASN A 21 0.73 -7.95 -8.03
C ASN A 21 -0.51 -7.20 -8.57
N LEU A 22 -1.59 -7.13 -7.79
CA LEU A 22 -2.78 -6.35 -8.16
C LEU A 22 -2.48 -4.86 -8.21
N ILE A 23 -1.78 -4.31 -7.21
CA ILE A 23 -1.34 -2.92 -7.17
C ILE A 23 -0.41 -2.60 -8.35
N GLN A 24 0.52 -3.51 -8.69
CA GLN A 24 1.36 -3.33 -9.87
C GLN A 24 0.52 -3.26 -11.15
N ARG A 25 -0.45 -4.16 -11.33
CA ARG A 25 -1.36 -4.11 -12.50
C ARG A 25 -2.16 -2.81 -12.55
N TYR A 26 -2.65 -2.35 -11.40
CA TYR A 26 -3.41 -1.12 -11.26
C TYR A 26 -2.58 0.15 -11.56
N SER A 27 -1.34 0.21 -11.07
CA SER A 27 -0.46 1.40 -11.20
C SER A 27 0.25 1.51 -12.56
N ARG A 28 0.30 0.43 -13.35
CA ARG A 28 0.96 0.41 -14.67
C ARG A 28 0.51 1.49 -15.66
N PRO A 29 -0.79 1.76 -15.89
CA PRO A 29 -1.21 2.83 -16.80
C PRO A 29 -0.66 4.20 -16.38
N TYR A 30 -0.75 4.53 -15.09
CA TYR A 30 -0.29 5.81 -14.55
C TYR A 30 1.23 6.02 -14.71
N LYS A 31 2.03 4.97 -14.51
CA LYS A 31 3.48 5.01 -14.78
C LYS A 31 3.79 5.32 -16.25
N LYS A 32 2.96 4.84 -17.18
CA LYS A 32 3.10 5.14 -18.61
C LYS A 32 2.68 6.57 -18.93
N GLU A 33 1.62 7.08 -18.30
CA GLU A 33 1.15 8.46 -18.48
C GLU A 33 2.22 9.48 -18.11
N ILE A 34 3.01 9.21 -17.06
CA ILE A 34 4.16 10.04 -16.67
C ILE A 34 5.45 9.72 -17.44
N ASN A 35 5.36 9.03 -18.58
CA ASN A 35 6.49 8.62 -19.43
C ASN A 35 7.59 7.83 -18.68
N ASN A 36 7.21 7.10 -17.62
CA ASN A 36 8.13 6.41 -16.72
C ASN A 36 9.22 7.32 -16.13
N ILE A 37 8.93 8.61 -15.96
CA ILE A 37 9.81 9.58 -15.31
C ILE A 37 9.66 9.44 -13.79
N CYS A 38 10.77 9.18 -13.09
CA CYS A 38 10.79 9.10 -11.63
C CYS A 38 10.41 10.46 -11.03
N GLN A 39 9.45 10.46 -10.11
CA GLN A 39 8.95 11.69 -9.48
C GLN A 39 9.96 12.34 -8.50
N ALA A 40 11.00 11.61 -8.07
CA ALA A 40 12.04 12.13 -7.19
C ALA A 40 13.26 12.65 -7.97
N CYS A 41 13.82 11.86 -8.89
CA CYS A 41 15.07 12.20 -9.58
C CYS A 41 14.91 12.65 -11.04
N GLY A 42 13.69 12.63 -11.60
CA GLY A 42 13.40 13.08 -12.96
C GLY A 42 13.93 12.18 -14.08
N LYS A 43 14.56 11.04 -13.76
CA LYS A 43 15.10 10.10 -14.76
C LYS A 43 14.02 9.15 -15.26
N VAL A 44 14.06 8.84 -16.56
CA VAL A 44 13.25 7.76 -17.15
C VAL A 44 13.81 6.41 -16.66
N SER A 45 12.96 5.57 -16.06
CA SER A 45 13.37 4.26 -15.53
C SER A 45 12.18 3.33 -15.27
N THR A 46 12.42 2.08 -14.89
CA THR A 46 11.34 1.22 -14.37
C THR A 46 10.88 1.72 -13.00
N LEU A 47 9.61 2.13 -12.91
CA LEU A 47 9.04 2.71 -11.69
C LEU A 47 8.34 1.68 -10.80
N GLN A 48 8.58 1.79 -9.50
CA GLN A 48 7.83 1.16 -8.42
C GLN A 48 6.72 2.10 -7.93
N ALA A 49 5.68 1.53 -7.33
CA ALA A 49 4.60 2.30 -6.71
C ALA A 49 4.82 2.25 -5.20
N ALA A 50 5.49 3.27 -4.68
CA ALA A 50 5.74 3.46 -3.26
C ALA A 50 4.45 3.88 -2.58
N HIS A 51 4.00 3.18 -1.55
CA HIS A 51 2.84 3.64 -0.80
C HIS A 51 3.17 4.96 -0.11
N ARG A 52 2.33 5.96 -0.30
CA ARG A 52 2.39 7.16 0.53
C ARG A 52 1.88 6.84 1.92
N TRP A 53 2.34 7.65 2.85
CA TRP A 53 2.15 7.41 4.25
C TRP A 53 0.66 7.51 4.66
N GLY A 54 0.23 6.64 5.59
CA GLY A 54 -1.19 6.41 5.93
C GLY A 54 -1.95 5.52 4.95
N CYS A 55 -1.28 5.04 3.90
CA CYS A 55 -1.82 4.08 2.93
C CYS A 55 -0.91 2.84 2.81
N SER A 56 -0.12 2.49 3.83
CA SER A 56 0.77 1.34 3.70
C SER A 56 -0.04 0.06 3.47
N ARG A 57 0.55 -0.89 2.74
CA ARG A 57 -0.15 -2.15 2.42
C ARG A 57 -0.66 -2.89 3.67
N PRO A 58 0.10 -3.05 4.77
CA PRO A 58 -0.41 -3.68 5.98
C PRO A 58 -1.60 -2.94 6.60
N GLU A 59 -1.56 -1.61 6.65
CA GLU A 59 -2.67 -0.79 7.17
C GLU A 59 -3.93 -0.94 6.33
N VAL A 60 -3.80 -0.88 5.00
CA VAL A 60 -4.95 -1.04 4.09
C VAL A 60 -5.52 -2.46 4.17
N ILE A 61 -4.67 -3.49 4.28
CA ILE A 61 -5.13 -4.87 4.47
C ILE A 61 -5.86 -5.01 5.80
N LEU A 62 -5.31 -4.47 6.89
CA LEU A 62 -5.96 -4.47 8.21
C LEU A 62 -7.33 -3.80 8.15
N GLN A 63 -7.41 -2.60 7.56
CA GLN A 63 -8.67 -1.86 7.42
C GLN A 63 -9.72 -2.63 6.60
N ALA A 64 -9.30 -3.25 5.49
CA ALA A 64 -10.19 -4.03 4.64
C ALA A 64 -10.70 -5.31 5.32
N LEU A 65 -9.92 -5.89 6.25
CA LEU A 65 -10.22 -7.18 6.87
C LEU A 65 -11.02 -7.09 8.17
N ILE A 66 -11.08 -5.92 8.82
CA ILE A 66 -11.89 -5.67 10.03
C ILE A 66 -13.36 -6.15 9.89
N PRO A 67 -14.06 -5.93 8.76
CA PRO A 67 -15.44 -6.40 8.61
C PRO A 67 -15.61 -7.93 8.62
N PHE A 68 -14.53 -8.69 8.40
CA PHE A 68 -14.57 -10.16 8.29
C PHE A 68 -14.23 -10.90 9.59
N GLY A 69 -13.95 -10.18 10.69
CA GLY A 69 -13.71 -10.78 12.00
C GLY A 69 -12.74 -10.00 12.88
N ALA A 70 -12.25 -10.68 13.92
CA ALA A 70 -11.25 -10.13 14.82
C ALA A 70 -9.83 -10.31 14.24
N PRO A 71 -8.82 -9.50 14.63
CA PRO A 71 -7.48 -9.58 14.05
C PRO A 71 -6.79 -10.94 14.16
N ASP A 72 -7.09 -11.70 15.21
CA ASP A 72 -6.60 -13.06 15.46
C ASP A 72 -7.40 -14.14 14.73
N ARG A 73 -8.62 -13.81 14.26
CA ARG A 73 -9.51 -14.76 13.60
C ARG A 73 -10.49 -14.06 12.64
N ILE A 74 -10.13 -14.07 11.37
CA ILE A 74 -10.98 -13.69 10.24
C ILE A 74 -11.42 -14.91 9.44
N ASP A 75 -12.61 -14.82 8.83
CA ASP A 75 -13.12 -15.79 7.86
C ASP A 75 -13.72 -15.03 6.68
N CYS A 76 -13.01 -15.05 5.54
CA CYS A 76 -13.41 -14.29 4.37
C CYS A 76 -13.31 -15.11 3.08
N ASP A 77 -14.14 -14.75 2.09
CA ASP A 77 -13.86 -15.12 0.71
C ASP A 77 -12.65 -14.30 0.22
N LEU A 78 -11.70 -14.97 -0.43
CA LEU A 78 -10.46 -14.31 -0.86
C LEU A 78 -10.69 -13.21 -1.89
N GLN A 79 -11.69 -13.33 -2.76
CA GLN A 79 -11.98 -12.31 -3.76
C GLN A 79 -12.64 -11.11 -3.11
N GLU A 80 -13.63 -11.32 -2.23
CA GLU A 80 -14.27 -10.22 -1.50
C GLU A 80 -13.24 -9.41 -0.70
N ALA A 81 -12.30 -10.09 -0.03
CA ALA A 81 -11.21 -9.45 0.68
C ALA A 81 -10.28 -8.66 -0.28
N GLN A 82 -9.90 -9.24 -1.42
CA GLN A 82 -9.08 -8.55 -2.42
C GLN A 82 -9.77 -7.33 -3.01
N ASP A 83 -11.07 -7.42 -3.28
CA ASP A 83 -11.86 -6.32 -3.81
C ASP A 83 -11.99 -5.19 -2.79
N ALA A 84 -12.19 -5.51 -1.50
CA ALA A 84 -12.17 -4.54 -0.42
C ALA A 84 -10.81 -3.83 -0.30
N ILE A 85 -9.71 -4.59 -0.32
CA ILE A 85 -8.34 -4.05 -0.30
C ILE A 85 -8.10 -3.11 -1.49
N MET A 86 -8.48 -3.54 -2.70
CA MET A 86 -8.29 -2.72 -3.90
C MET A 86 -9.21 -1.50 -3.93
N THR A 87 -10.38 -1.57 -3.29
CA THR A 87 -11.29 -0.43 -3.14
C THR A 87 -10.63 0.66 -2.31
N LEU A 88 -10.10 0.31 -1.12
CA LEU A 88 -9.38 1.26 -0.27
C LEU A 88 -8.19 1.91 -0.96
N HIS A 89 -7.41 1.16 -1.76
CA HIS A 89 -6.31 1.74 -2.55
C HIS A 89 -6.78 2.75 -3.62
N LYS A 90 -8.03 2.63 -4.08
CA LYS A 90 -8.64 3.44 -5.15
C LYS A 90 -9.54 4.56 -4.65
N GLU A 91 -9.88 4.59 -3.36
CA GLU A 91 -10.73 5.63 -2.77
C GLU A 91 -10.11 7.03 -2.87
N ARG A 92 -8.78 7.10 -2.96
CA ARG A 92 -8.03 8.34 -3.11
C ARG A 92 -7.42 8.44 -4.51
N PRO A 93 -7.20 9.67 -5.03
CA PRO A 93 -6.37 9.89 -6.21
C PRO A 93 -5.05 9.13 -6.10
N ILE A 94 -4.61 8.50 -7.18
CA ILE A 94 -3.48 7.58 -7.15
C ILE A 94 -2.18 8.27 -6.71
N GLU A 95 -2.08 9.57 -6.97
CA GLU A 95 -0.95 10.43 -6.62
C GLU A 95 -0.88 10.69 -5.12
N LEU A 96 -2.00 10.57 -4.40
CA LEU A 96 -2.07 10.64 -2.94
C LEU A 96 -1.88 9.27 -2.29
N THR A 97 -2.16 8.18 -3.01
CA THR A 97 -1.92 6.82 -2.54
C THR A 97 -0.50 6.34 -2.81
N PHE A 98 0.10 6.76 -3.93
CA PHE A 98 1.39 6.27 -4.40
C PHE A 98 2.34 7.38 -4.88
N GLY A 99 3.62 7.19 -4.60
CA GLY A 99 4.73 7.82 -5.32
C GLY A 99 5.28 6.87 -6.38
N PHE A 100 5.61 7.38 -7.56
CA PHE A 100 6.21 6.59 -8.63
C PHE A 100 7.71 6.87 -8.74
N PHE A 101 8.50 5.95 -8.19
CA PHE A 101 9.94 6.12 -8.01
C PHE A 101 10.73 5.02 -8.71
N CYS A 102 11.94 5.33 -9.15
CA CYS A 102 12.92 4.30 -9.48
C CYS A 102 13.34 3.56 -8.20
N LYS A 103 13.85 2.33 -8.33
CA LYS A 103 14.26 1.50 -7.18
C LYS A 103 15.13 2.25 -6.14
N PRO A 104 16.21 2.96 -6.53
CA PRO A 104 17.03 3.69 -5.55
C PRO A 104 16.26 4.77 -4.79
N CYS A 105 15.45 5.58 -5.49
CA CYS A 105 14.64 6.62 -4.83
C CYS A 105 13.50 6.04 -4.01
N HIS A 106 13.01 4.85 -4.36
CA HIS A 106 12.01 4.15 -3.56
C HIS A 106 12.61 3.65 -2.25
N ASP A 107 13.80 3.05 -2.31
CA ASP A 107 14.51 2.57 -1.11
C ASP A 107 14.81 3.74 -0.15
N GLU A 108 15.31 4.86 -0.67
CA GLU A 108 15.55 6.08 0.11
C GLU A 108 14.25 6.63 0.72
N TYR A 109 13.15 6.61 -0.04
CA TYR A 109 11.84 7.02 0.45
C TYR A 109 11.41 6.15 1.65
N ASP A 110 11.47 4.83 1.50
CA ASP A 110 11.07 3.88 2.56
C ASP A 110 11.94 4.04 3.82
N GLU A 111 13.27 4.18 3.66
CA GLU A 111 14.20 4.40 4.79
C GLU A 111 13.88 5.68 5.56
N VAL A 112 13.60 6.79 4.87
CA VAL A 112 13.21 8.05 5.50
C VAL A 112 11.93 7.89 6.30
N TRP A 113 10.95 7.14 5.80
CA TRP A 113 9.69 6.90 6.54
C TRP A 113 9.89 6.02 7.75
N GLU A 114 10.65 4.95 7.64
CA GLU A 114 10.98 4.10 8.78
C GLU A 114 11.69 4.89 9.88
N MET A 115 12.60 5.80 9.49
CA MET A 115 13.27 6.70 10.42
C MET A 115 12.29 7.66 11.12
N ILE A 116 11.42 8.34 10.37
CA ILE A 116 10.42 9.27 10.95
C ILE A 116 9.50 8.55 11.93
N GLN A 117 9.00 7.37 11.57
CA GLN A 117 8.12 6.58 12.44
C GLN A 117 8.82 6.16 13.75
N ARG A 118 10.13 5.86 13.68
CA ARG A 118 10.92 5.44 14.83
C ARG A 118 11.29 6.61 15.75
N GLU A 119 11.69 7.74 15.19
CA GLU A 119 12.26 8.86 15.94
C GLU A 119 11.21 9.90 16.36
N TYR A 120 10.11 10.03 15.61
CA TYR A 120 9.07 11.05 15.83
C TYR A 120 7.65 10.47 15.69
N PRO A 121 7.23 9.58 16.60
CA PRO A 121 5.95 8.87 16.48
C PRO A 121 4.72 9.79 16.59
N GLU A 122 4.81 10.90 17.33
CA GLU A 122 3.71 11.89 17.43
C GLU A 122 3.62 12.76 16.16
N ASP A 123 4.74 13.21 15.61
CA ASP A 123 4.77 13.97 14.36
C ASP A 123 4.34 13.12 13.17
N ALA A 124 4.64 11.82 13.21
CA ALA A 124 4.07 10.86 12.27
C ALA A 124 2.55 10.93 12.34
N GLU A 125 1.90 10.72 13.49
CA GLU A 125 0.43 10.81 13.60
C GLU A 125 -0.14 12.20 13.20
N ASP A 126 0.60 13.28 13.42
CA ASP A 126 0.20 14.64 13.06
C ASP A 126 0.26 14.90 11.54
N LEU A 127 1.26 14.33 10.85
CA LEU A 127 1.26 14.22 9.39
C LEU A 127 0.01 13.45 8.89
N ARG A 128 -0.59 12.56 9.70
CA ARG A 128 -1.75 11.66 9.34
C ARG A 128 -2.97 12.45 9.14
N MET A 129 -3.16 13.37 10.07
CA MET A 129 -4.32 14.20 10.11
C MET A 129 -4.24 15.26 9.01
N LYS A 130 -3.02 15.67 8.59
CA LYS A 130 -2.80 16.69 7.54
C LYS A 130 -2.89 16.15 6.10
N LEU A 131 -2.73 14.84 5.89
CA LEU A 131 -2.84 14.17 4.59
C LEU A 131 -4.18 13.42 4.38
N LYS A 132 -5.14 13.57 5.29
CA LYS A 132 -6.55 13.17 5.14
C LYS A 132 -7.33 14.27 4.45
#